data_AF-A0A3G5EA18-F1
#
_entry.id   AF-A0A3G5EA18-F1
#
_cell.length_a   1.000
_cell.length_b   1.000
_cell.length_c   1.000
_cell.angle_alpha   90.00
_cell.angle_beta   90.00
_cell.angle_gamma   90.00
#
_symmetry.space_group_name_H-M   'P 1'
#
loop_
_entity.id
_entity.type
_entity.pdbx_description
1 polymer ?
#
loop_
_entity_poly.entity_id
_entity_poly.type
_entity_poly.pdbx_seq_one_letter_code
_entity_poly.pdbx_strand_id
1 'polypeptide(L)'
;LYCTKEEATYIFEVANSVGLTGYGYTWIVPSLVAGDTDTVPSEFPTGLISVSYDEWDYGLPARVRDGIAIITTAASDMLSEHSFIPEPKSSCYNTQEKRIYQSNMLNRYLINVTFEGRNLSFSEDGYQMHPKLVIILLTKERKWERVGKWKEKKLQMKYYVWPRFELYPDSEEREDDHLSIVTLEEAPFVIVEN
;
A
#
# COMPACT_ATOMS: atom_id res chain seq x y z
N LEU A 1 -10.74 -1.31 8.64
CA LEU A 1 -11.90 -1.73 7.84
C LEU A 1 -11.39 -2.44 6.58
N TYR A 2 -11.79 -3.70 6.37
CA TYR A 2 -11.38 -4.51 5.21
C TYR A 2 -12.62 -4.88 4.39
N CYS A 3 -12.82 -4.20 3.28
CA CYS A 3 -13.95 -4.36 2.36
C CYS A 3 -13.58 -3.74 1.01
N THR A 4 -14.50 -3.78 0.05
CA THR A 4 -14.40 -3.03 -1.21
C THR A 4 -14.59 -1.53 -1.00
N LYS A 5 -14.26 -0.72 -2.01
CA LYS A 5 -14.47 0.74 -1.97
C LYS A 5 -15.96 1.08 -1.88
N GLU A 6 -16.81 0.32 -2.58
CA GLU A 6 -18.26 0.48 -2.58
C GLU A 6 -18.87 0.18 -1.21
N GLU A 7 -18.46 -0.92 -0.58
CA GLU A 7 -18.88 -1.27 0.77
C GLU A 7 -18.40 -0.25 1.80
N ALA A 8 -17.17 0.26 1.64
CA ALA A 8 -16.61 1.27 2.54
C ALA A 8 -17.43 2.56 2.51
N THR A 9 -17.87 2.99 1.32
CA THR A 9 -18.74 4.17 1.17
C THR A 9 -20.01 4.04 2.02
N TYR A 10 -20.70 2.91 1.91
CA TYR A 10 -21.92 2.66 2.69
C TYR A 10 -21.64 2.56 4.21
N ILE A 11 -20.56 1.88 4.59
CA ILE A 11 -20.17 1.76 6.00
C ILE A 11 -19.85 3.12 6.60
N PHE A 12 -19.13 3.98 5.87
CA PHE A 12 -18.79 5.32 6.35
C PHE A 12 -19.98 6.26 6.37
N GLU A 13 -20.93 6.14 5.44
CA GLU A 13 -22.21 6.86 5.49
C GLU A 13 -22.94 6.56 6.81
N VAL A 14 -23.10 5.27 7.14
CA VAL A 14 -23.74 4.85 8.39
C VAL A 14 -22.91 5.27 9.61
N ALA A 15 -21.59 5.05 9.60
CA ALA A 15 -20.70 5.42 10.69
C ALA A 15 -20.75 6.92 10.99
N ASN A 16 -20.88 7.76 9.95
CA ASN A 16 -21.04 9.20 10.11
C ASN A 16 -22.36 9.55 10.80
N SER A 17 -23.47 8.87 10.42
CA SER A 17 -24.78 9.10 11.04
C SER A 17 -24.83 8.75 12.54
N VAL A 18 -23.97 7.84 13.00
CA VAL A 18 -23.86 7.43 14.41
C VAL A 18 -22.67 8.04 15.14
N GLY A 19 -21.94 8.97 14.51
CA GLY A 19 -20.81 9.69 15.12
C GLY A 19 -19.53 8.86 15.32
N LEU A 20 -19.39 7.72 14.63
CA LEU A 20 -18.21 6.84 14.70
C LEU A 20 -17.05 7.30 13.81
N THR A 21 -17.21 8.41 13.11
CA THR A 21 -16.18 9.06 12.29
C THR A 21 -15.52 10.24 12.99
N GLY A 22 -16.09 10.69 14.13
CA GLY A 22 -15.68 11.88 14.85
C GLY A 22 -14.48 11.70 15.78
N TYR A 23 -14.23 12.74 16.57
CA TYR A 23 -13.11 12.81 17.52
C TYR A 23 -13.13 11.61 18.50
N GLY A 24 -12.05 10.84 18.50
CA GLY A 24 -11.90 9.63 19.32
C GLY A 24 -11.91 8.32 18.54
N TYR A 25 -12.29 8.35 17.26
CA TYR A 25 -12.23 7.19 16.36
C TYR A 25 -11.21 7.41 15.25
N THR A 26 -10.38 6.38 14.99
CA THR A 26 -9.42 6.38 13.88
C THR A 26 -9.70 5.20 12.99
N TRP A 27 -9.82 5.46 11.69
CA TRP A 27 -10.07 4.43 10.69
C TRP A 27 -8.82 4.16 9.87
N ILE A 28 -8.49 2.87 9.73
CA ILE A 28 -7.41 2.37 8.88
C ILE A 28 -8.02 1.45 7.83
N VAL A 29 -7.68 1.67 6.57
CA VAL A 29 -8.15 0.89 5.43
C VAL A 29 -6.97 0.41 4.57
N PRO A 30 -7.09 -0.71 3.84
CA PRO A 30 -6.07 -1.14 2.88
C PRO A 30 -6.11 -0.29 1.61
N SER A 31 -5.11 -0.49 0.74
CA SER A 31 -5.03 0.15 -0.58
C SER A 31 -6.28 -0.07 -1.43
N LEU A 32 -6.96 -1.21 -1.29
CA LEU A 32 -8.17 -1.53 -2.07
C LEU A 32 -9.32 -0.53 -1.82
N VAL A 33 -9.44 0.00 -0.61
CA VAL A 33 -10.52 0.94 -0.25
C VAL A 33 -10.19 2.36 -0.70
N ALA A 34 -8.92 2.77 -0.55
CA ALA A 34 -8.48 4.06 -1.09
C ALA A 34 -8.58 4.06 -2.61
N GLY A 35 -8.09 2.97 -3.24
CA GLY A 35 -8.07 2.80 -4.68
C GLY A 35 -7.30 3.93 -5.35
N ASP A 36 -7.92 4.53 -6.36
CA ASP A 36 -7.44 5.77 -6.97
C ASP A 36 -7.53 6.95 -5.99
N THR A 37 -6.38 7.59 -5.73
CA THR A 37 -6.26 8.74 -4.84
C THR A 37 -6.78 10.05 -5.44
N ASP A 38 -7.07 10.09 -6.74
CA ASP A 38 -7.60 11.29 -7.39
C ASP A 38 -9.09 11.51 -7.08
N THR A 39 -9.83 10.45 -6.79
CA THR A 39 -11.28 10.49 -6.51
C THR A 39 -11.61 9.96 -5.12
N VAL A 40 -11.97 10.89 -4.22
CA VAL A 40 -12.29 10.58 -2.81
C VAL A 40 -13.80 10.74 -2.54
N PRO A 41 -14.54 9.65 -2.26
CA PRO A 41 -15.98 9.68 -1.96
C PRO A 41 -16.30 10.56 -0.75
N SER A 42 -17.35 11.39 -0.83
CA SER A 42 -17.74 12.38 0.20
C SER A 42 -17.90 11.79 1.60
N GLU A 43 -18.27 10.52 1.67
CA GLU A 43 -18.56 9.76 2.89
C GLU A 43 -17.28 9.45 3.67
N PHE A 44 -16.12 9.42 3.00
CA PHE A 44 -14.85 9.10 3.66
C PHE A 44 -14.50 10.19 4.67
N PRO A 45 -14.25 9.82 5.93
CA PRO A 45 -13.93 10.78 6.98
C PRO A 45 -12.52 11.35 6.80
N THR A 46 -12.33 12.61 7.19
CA THR A 46 -10.99 13.20 7.29
C THR A 46 -10.17 12.45 8.35
N GLY A 47 -8.85 12.41 8.18
CA GLY A 47 -7.96 11.61 9.03
C GLY A 47 -7.96 10.10 8.73
N LEU A 48 -8.69 9.65 7.70
CA LEU A 48 -8.64 8.26 7.23
C LEU A 48 -7.21 7.88 6.82
N ILE A 49 -6.75 6.72 7.31
CA ILE A 49 -5.41 6.19 7.03
C ILE A 49 -5.51 5.09 6.00
N SER A 50 -4.66 5.16 4.99
CA SER A 50 -4.47 4.08 4.04
C SER A 50 -3.00 3.82 3.75
N VAL A 51 -2.73 2.68 3.12
CA VAL A 51 -1.43 2.31 2.60
C VAL A 51 -1.57 2.18 1.09
N SER A 52 -0.63 2.73 0.33
CA SER A 52 -0.58 2.58 -1.12
C SER A 52 0.84 2.25 -1.59
N TYR A 53 0.96 1.81 -2.84
CA TYR A 53 2.27 1.79 -3.49
C TYR A 53 2.78 3.22 -3.65
N ASP A 54 4.10 3.41 -3.66
CA ASP A 54 4.73 4.74 -3.77
C ASP A 54 4.57 5.35 -5.17
N GLU A 55 3.36 5.76 -5.54
CA GLU A 55 3.06 6.28 -6.87
C GLU A 55 3.71 7.65 -7.15
N TRP A 56 4.02 8.41 -6.08
CA TRP A 56 4.71 9.69 -6.17
C TRP A 56 6.15 9.55 -6.67
N ASP A 57 6.92 8.66 -6.05
CA ASP A 57 8.33 8.46 -6.42
C ASP A 57 8.48 7.42 -7.56
N TYR A 58 7.41 6.65 -7.85
CA TYR A 58 7.42 5.51 -8.77
C TYR A 58 6.13 5.43 -9.60
N GLY A 59 6.04 6.35 -10.57
CA GLY A 59 4.88 6.49 -11.46
C GLY A 59 4.66 5.35 -12.46
N LEU A 60 3.60 5.46 -13.26
CA LEU A 60 3.17 4.42 -14.20
C LEU A 60 4.24 4.00 -15.22
N PRO A 61 5.00 4.90 -15.89
CA PRO A 61 6.01 4.47 -16.86
C PRO A 61 7.13 3.62 -16.24
N ALA A 62 7.54 3.94 -15.00
CA ALA A 62 8.54 3.17 -14.29
C ALA A 62 8.03 1.76 -13.93
N ARG A 63 6.75 1.67 -13.51
CA ARG A 63 6.06 0.39 -13.25
C ARG A 63 5.95 -0.48 -14.51
N VAL A 64 5.56 0.12 -15.64
CA VAL A 64 5.45 -0.58 -16.93
C VAL A 64 6.82 -1.07 -17.40
N ARG A 65 7.86 -0.24 -17.29
CA ARG A 65 9.23 -0.62 -17.63
C ARG A 65 9.70 -1.82 -16.79
N ASP A 66 9.47 -1.78 -15.49
CA ASP A 66 9.87 -2.88 -14.61
C ASP A 66 9.03 -4.14 -14.87
N GLY A 67 7.75 -4.01 -15.21
CA GLY A 67 6.92 -5.12 -15.68
C GLY A 67 7.47 -5.78 -16.96
N ILE A 68 7.88 -4.97 -17.94
CA ILE A 68 8.56 -5.47 -19.15
C ILE A 68 9.86 -6.18 -18.78
N ALA A 69 10.68 -5.55 -17.93
CA ALA A 69 11.96 -6.12 -17.49
C ALA A 69 11.77 -7.47 -16.79
N ILE A 70 10.75 -7.62 -15.94
CA ILE A 70 10.45 -8.89 -15.28
C ILE A 70 10.16 -9.99 -16.31
N ILE A 71 9.30 -9.70 -17.28
CA ILE A 71 8.91 -10.68 -18.32
C ILE A 71 10.10 -11.03 -19.21
N THR A 72 10.89 -10.04 -19.65
CA THR A 72 12.02 -10.27 -20.56
C THR A 72 13.18 -10.97 -19.86
N THR A 73 13.48 -10.64 -18.59
CA THR A 73 14.48 -11.35 -17.80
C THR A 73 14.08 -12.80 -17.58
N ALA A 74 12.84 -13.06 -17.15
CA ALA A 74 12.36 -14.43 -16.97
C ALA A 74 12.41 -15.26 -18.27
N ALA A 75 12.03 -14.64 -19.40
CA ALA A 75 12.11 -15.30 -20.71
C ALA A 75 13.56 -15.56 -21.15
N SER A 76 14.48 -14.62 -20.87
CA SER A 76 15.90 -14.76 -21.15
C SER A 76 16.53 -15.88 -20.30
N ASP A 77 16.21 -15.95 -19.01
CA ASP A 77 16.73 -16.97 -18.11
C ASP A 77 16.22 -18.36 -18.53
N MET A 78 14.93 -18.48 -18.84
CA MET A 78 14.35 -19.72 -19.37
C MET A 78 14.99 -20.15 -20.70
N LEU A 79 15.23 -19.20 -21.61
CA LEU A 79 15.92 -19.48 -22.87
C LEU A 79 17.36 -19.94 -22.63
N SER A 80 18.06 -19.34 -21.67
CA SER A 80 19.43 -19.70 -21.34
C SER A 80 19.55 -21.11 -20.73
N GLU A 81 18.59 -21.52 -19.88
CA GLU A 81 18.62 -22.81 -19.21
C GLU A 81 18.05 -23.94 -20.09
N HIS A 82 17.00 -23.67 -20.86
CA HIS A 82 16.26 -24.70 -21.59
C HIS A 82 16.36 -24.59 -23.11
N SER A 83 17.03 -23.56 -23.65
CA SER A 83 17.17 -23.33 -25.10
C SER A 83 15.84 -23.23 -25.86
N PHE A 84 14.73 -23.01 -25.15
CA PHE A 84 13.39 -22.96 -25.71
C PHE A 84 12.49 -22.06 -24.87
N ILE A 85 11.69 -21.23 -25.55
CA ILE A 85 10.61 -20.45 -24.95
C ILE A 85 9.29 -21.03 -25.48
N PRO A 86 8.34 -21.45 -24.61
CA PRO A 86 7.03 -21.92 -25.04
C PRO A 86 6.30 -20.86 -25.87
N GLU A 87 5.73 -21.28 -27.00
CA GLU A 87 4.90 -20.38 -27.81
C GLU A 87 3.67 -19.92 -27.02
N PRO A 88 3.45 -18.59 -26.88
CA PRO A 88 2.29 -18.08 -26.19
C PRO A 88 1.02 -18.37 -27.00
N LYS A 89 -0.09 -18.65 -26.31
CA LYS A 89 -1.39 -18.74 -26.97
C LYS A 89 -1.87 -17.35 -27.36
N SER A 90 -2.21 -17.18 -28.64
CA SER A 90 -2.78 -15.94 -29.18
C SER A 90 -4.32 -15.90 -29.16
N SER A 91 -4.99 -17.01 -28.81
CA SER A 91 -6.45 -17.15 -28.86
C SER A 91 -7.01 -17.94 -27.68
N CYS A 92 -8.12 -17.46 -27.11
CA CYS A 92 -8.84 -18.09 -26.01
C CYS A 92 -9.71 -19.28 -26.45
N TYR A 93 -10.03 -19.41 -27.74
CA TYR A 93 -10.98 -20.39 -28.27
C TYR A 93 -10.46 -21.84 -28.28
N ASN A 94 -9.15 -22.06 -28.43
CA ASN A 94 -8.53 -23.39 -28.49
C ASN A 94 -7.77 -23.74 -27.21
N THR A 95 -8.54 -23.95 -26.14
CA THR A 95 -7.97 -24.04 -24.79
C THR A 95 -7.56 -25.45 -24.34
N GLN A 96 -7.86 -26.53 -25.08
CA GLN A 96 -7.81 -27.90 -24.51
C GLN A 96 -6.47 -28.65 -24.62
N GLU A 97 -5.55 -28.33 -25.53
CA GLU A 97 -4.52 -29.34 -25.90
C GLU A 97 -3.17 -29.33 -25.14
N LYS A 98 -2.78 -28.29 -24.39
CA LYS A 98 -1.43 -28.22 -23.75
C LYS A 98 -1.37 -27.46 -22.40
N ARG A 99 -2.43 -27.54 -21.58
CA ARG A 99 -2.65 -26.61 -20.45
C ARG A 99 -1.66 -26.64 -19.28
N ILE A 100 -0.96 -27.74 -19.00
CA ILE A 100 -0.44 -27.95 -17.63
C ILE A 100 1.10 -27.93 -17.53
N TYR A 101 1.83 -28.40 -18.54
CA TYR A 101 3.29 -28.50 -18.45
C TYR A 101 4.04 -27.20 -18.75
N GLN A 102 3.46 -26.30 -19.55
CA GLN A 102 4.16 -25.09 -20.04
C GLN A 102 4.00 -23.87 -19.11
N SER A 103 2.88 -23.72 -18.38
CA SER A 103 2.63 -22.56 -17.51
C SER A 103 3.39 -22.62 -16.19
N ASN A 104 3.56 -23.81 -15.61
CA ASN A 104 4.28 -23.99 -14.34
C ASN A 104 5.77 -23.72 -14.49
N MET A 105 6.33 -23.98 -15.67
CA MET A 105 7.75 -23.76 -15.95
C MET A 105 8.09 -22.27 -15.93
N LEU A 106 7.29 -21.44 -16.62
CA LEU A 106 7.51 -19.98 -16.65
C LEU A 106 7.30 -19.34 -15.27
N ASN A 107 6.34 -19.83 -14.48
CA ASN A 107 6.07 -19.30 -13.14
C ASN A 107 7.34 -19.33 -12.26
N ARG A 108 8.11 -20.43 -12.33
CA ARG A 108 9.38 -20.55 -11.60
C ARG A 108 10.38 -19.42 -11.92
N TYR A 109 10.45 -18.98 -13.18
CA TYR A 109 11.33 -17.89 -13.60
C TYR A 109 10.79 -16.50 -13.25
N LEU A 110 9.48 -16.37 -13.03
CA LEU A 110 8.86 -15.10 -12.64
C LEU A 110 8.99 -14.81 -11.13
N ILE A 111 9.19 -15.82 -10.28
CA ILE A 111 9.27 -15.65 -8.82
C ILE A 111 10.53 -14.89 -8.39
N ASN A 112 11.69 -15.22 -8.95
CA ASN A 112 12.98 -14.67 -8.51
C ASN A 112 13.65 -13.86 -9.62
N VAL A 113 13.17 -12.63 -9.81
CA VAL A 113 13.72 -11.72 -10.82
C VAL A 113 14.51 -10.59 -10.19
N THR A 114 15.72 -10.37 -10.72
CA THR A 114 16.56 -9.21 -10.38
C THR A 114 16.87 -8.44 -11.65
N PHE A 115 16.75 -7.10 -11.58
CA PHE A 115 16.98 -6.23 -12.73
C PHE A 115 17.61 -4.92 -12.27
N GLU A 116 18.70 -4.48 -12.93
CA GLU A 116 19.44 -3.26 -12.57
C GLU A 116 19.85 -3.19 -11.09
N GLY A 117 20.21 -4.33 -10.49
CA GLY A 117 20.56 -4.41 -9.05
C GLY A 117 19.38 -4.26 -8.10
N ARG A 118 18.14 -4.22 -8.61
CA ARG A 118 16.90 -4.17 -7.83
C ARG A 118 16.28 -5.56 -7.76
N ASN A 119 15.82 -5.93 -6.57
CA ASN A 119 15.07 -7.16 -6.35
C ASN A 119 13.59 -6.93 -6.71
N LEU A 120 13.11 -7.59 -7.76
CA LEU A 120 11.74 -7.54 -8.26
C LEU A 120 11.00 -8.87 -8.06
N SER A 121 11.43 -9.66 -7.07
CA SER A 121 10.85 -10.97 -6.74
C SER A 121 9.40 -10.90 -6.27
N PHE A 122 8.72 -12.03 -6.46
CA PHE A 122 7.34 -12.26 -6.04
C PHE A 122 7.25 -13.39 -5.00
N SER A 123 6.20 -13.37 -4.19
CA SER A 123 5.81 -14.44 -3.30
C SER A 123 5.17 -15.60 -4.09
N GLU A 124 4.99 -16.73 -3.44
CA GLU A 124 4.28 -17.88 -4.05
C GLU A 124 2.84 -17.53 -4.45
N ASP A 125 2.22 -16.59 -3.73
CA ASP A 125 0.88 -16.06 -4.03
C ASP A 125 0.86 -15.01 -5.15
N GLY A 126 2.03 -14.64 -5.72
CA GLY A 126 2.13 -13.70 -6.83
C GLY A 126 2.18 -12.22 -6.44
N TYR A 127 2.40 -11.89 -5.17
CA TYR A 127 2.60 -10.50 -4.73
C TYR A 127 4.08 -10.14 -4.73
N GLN A 128 4.43 -8.87 -4.94
CA GLN A 128 5.83 -8.44 -4.80
C GLN A 128 6.35 -8.70 -3.37
N MET A 129 7.54 -9.27 -3.24
CA MET A 129 8.16 -9.59 -1.94
C MET A 129 8.62 -8.34 -1.18
N HIS A 130 9.07 -7.32 -1.90
CA HIS A 130 9.65 -6.10 -1.33
C HIS A 130 9.01 -4.85 -1.92
N PRO A 131 7.68 -4.67 -1.77
CA PRO A 131 7.00 -3.51 -2.31
C PRO A 131 7.45 -2.25 -1.58
N LYS A 132 7.60 -1.15 -2.32
CA LYS A 132 7.76 0.18 -1.73
C LYS A 132 6.37 0.73 -1.43
N LEU A 133 6.06 0.86 -0.15
CA LEU A 133 4.75 1.31 0.31
C LEU A 133 4.87 2.68 0.94
N VAL A 134 3.80 3.45 0.85
CA VAL A 134 3.63 4.73 1.52
C VAL A 134 2.38 4.70 2.38
N ILE A 135 2.45 5.39 3.51
CA ILE A 135 1.28 5.62 4.36
C ILE A 135 0.73 6.98 3.96
N ILE A 136 -0.58 7.01 3.69
CA ILE A 136 -1.30 8.19 3.25
C ILE A 136 -2.43 8.53 4.22
N LEU A 137 -2.69 9.82 4.36
CA LEU A 137 -3.68 10.44 5.24
C LEU A 137 -4.64 11.26 4.39
N LEU A 138 -5.94 11.15 4.62
CA LEU A 138 -6.93 12.04 4.00
C LEU A 138 -7.07 13.36 4.78
N THR A 139 -6.63 14.48 4.20
CA THR A 139 -6.60 15.79 4.89
C THR A 139 -7.99 16.45 4.98
N LYS A 140 -8.09 17.58 5.70
CA LYS A 140 -9.32 18.40 5.78
C LYS A 140 -9.76 18.92 4.41
N GLU A 141 -8.82 19.21 3.53
CA GLU A 141 -9.04 19.62 2.13
C GLU A 141 -9.41 18.44 1.22
N ARG A 142 -9.61 17.25 1.80
CA ARG A 142 -9.93 16.00 1.13
C ARG A 142 -8.91 15.60 0.06
N LYS A 143 -7.64 15.82 0.37
CA LYS A 143 -6.50 15.37 -0.44
C LYS A 143 -5.73 14.29 0.30
N TRP A 144 -5.21 13.32 -0.43
CA TRP A 144 -4.30 12.32 0.15
C TRP A 144 -2.91 12.92 0.29
N GLU A 145 -2.42 12.99 1.53
CA GLU A 145 -1.06 13.40 1.86
C GLU A 145 -0.23 12.19 2.26
N ARG A 146 1.02 12.15 1.80
CA ARG A 146 2.01 11.16 2.22
C ARG A 146 2.54 11.48 3.62
N VAL A 147 2.30 10.59 4.57
CA VAL A 147 2.67 10.74 5.99
C VAL A 147 3.66 9.68 6.48
N GLY A 148 3.97 8.68 5.65
CA GLY A 148 5.01 7.71 5.97
C GLY A 148 5.54 6.95 4.76
N LYS A 149 6.65 6.26 4.95
CA LYS A 149 7.28 5.36 3.99
C LYS A 149 7.59 4.03 4.67
N TRP A 150 7.23 2.93 4.03
CA TRP A 150 7.62 1.58 4.45
C TRP A 150 8.49 0.95 3.37
N LYS A 151 9.73 0.61 3.74
CA LYS A 151 10.70 -0.03 2.86
C LYS A 151 11.62 -0.93 3.66
N GLU A 152 11.89 -2.14 3.16
CA GLU A 152 12.89 -3.06 3.76
C GLU A 152 12.67 -3.30 5.27
N LYS A 153 11.41 -3.51 5.68
CA LYS A 153 11.00 -3.71 7.09
C LYS A 153 11.24 -2.49 8.00
N LYS A 154 11.49 -1.31 7.43
CA LYS A 154 11.64 -0.06 8.17
C LYS A 154 10.46 0.86 7.86
N LEU A 155 9.80 1.31 8.92
CA LEU A 155 8.78 2.35 8.85
C LEU A 155 9.40 3.70 9.19
N GLN A 156 9.17 4.69 8.33
CA GLN A 156 9.50 6.08 8.59
C GLN A 156 8.21 6.90 8.56
N MET A 157 7.89 7.56 9.67
CA MET A 157 6.68 8.40 9.79
C MET A 157 7.07 9.88 9.83
N LYS A 158 6.25 10.73 9.21
CA LYS A 158 6.36 12.19 9.28
C LYS A 158 5.96 12.70 10.66
N TYR A 159 4.93 12.08 11.25
CA TYR A 159 4.38 12.46 12.54
C TYR A 159 4.62 11.35 13.57
N TYR A 160 5.10 11.72 14.76
CA TYR A 160 5.26 10.82 15.90
C TYR A 160 3.96 10.67 16.71
N VAL A 161 3.06 11.67 16.63
CA VAL A 161 1.67 11.63 17.12
C VAL A 161 0.76 11.97 15.96
N TRP A 162 -0.35 11.24 15.84
CA TRP A 162 -1.29 11.40 14.73
C TRP A 162 -2.11 12.69 14.86
N PRO A 163 -2.25 13.51 13.78
CA PRO A 163 -3.12 14.68 13.82
C PRO A 163 -4.58 14.22 13.95
N ARG A 164 -5.28 14.69 14.98
CA ARG A 164 -6.70 14.39 15.18
C ARG A 164 -7.52 15.47 14.47
N PHE A 165 -8.16 15.08 13.38
CA PHE A 165 -9.03 15.98 12.63
C PHE A 165 -10.44 15.94 13.23
N GLU A 166 -10.94 17.08 13.70
CA GLU A 166 -12.36 17.22 14.05
C GLU A 166 -13.22 17.34 12.78
N LEU A 167 -14.36 16.65 12.79
CA LEU A 167 -15.35 16.67 11.69
C LEU A 167 -16.38 17.81 11.82
N TYR A 168 -16.47 18.46 12.98
CA TYR A 168 -17.48 19.50 13.24
C TYR A 168 -16.82 20.88 13.32
N PRO A 169 -17.25 21.86 12.51
CA PRO A 169 -16.74 23.23 12.56
C PRO A 169 -17.24 24.05 13.76
N ASP A 170 -18.26 23.57 14.48
CA ASP A 170 -18.88 24.28 15.62
C ASP A 170 -18.45 23.76 17.00
N SER A 171 -17.65 22.69 17.07
CA SER A 171 -16.96 22.37 18.32
C SER A 171 -15.79 23.34 18.44
N GLU A 172 -15.71 24.07 19.55
CA GLU A 172 -14.52 24.84 19.92
C GLU A 172 -13.30 24.03 19.55
N GLU A 173 -12.45 24.58 18.68
CA GLU A 173 -11.20 23.97 18.24
C GLU A 173 -10.51 23.40 19.47
N ARG A 174 -10.64 22.09 19.71
CA ARG A 174 -9.78 21.44 20.70
C ARG A 174 -8.42 21.45 20.04
N GLU A 175 -7.65 22.50 20.33
CA GLU A 175 -6.26 22.58 19.96
C GLU A 175 -5.65 21.22 20.34
N ASP A 176 -5.06 20.55 19.35
CA ASP A 176 -4.32 19.30 19.54
C ASP A 176 -3.02 19.68 20.28
N ASP A 177 -3.20 20.14 21.52
CA ASP A 177 -2.16 20.66 22.39
C ASP A 177 -1.35 19.49 22.91
N HIS A 178 -0.32 19.15 22.15
CA HIS A 178 0.65 18.18 22.55
C HIS A 178 1.65 18.81 23.52
N LEU A 179 1.65 18.33 24.76
CA LEU A 179 2.68 18.68 25.74
C LEU A 179 3.93 17.84 25.47
N SER A 180 5.03 18.51 25.12
CA SER A 180 6.35 17.87 25.05
C SER A 180 6.98 17.85 26.44
N ILE A 181 7.12 16.67 27.02
CA ILE A 181 7.71 16.47 28.35
C ILE A 181 9.14 15.95 28.19
N VAL A 182 10.09 16.60 28.87
CA VAL A 182 11.49 16.17 28.95
C VAL A 182 11.77 15.77 30.39
N THR A 183 12.48 14.66 30.57
CA THR A 183 12.88 14.15 31.88
C THR A 183 14.33 13.64 31.84
N LEU A 184 14.95 13.48 33.00
CA LEU A 184 16.28 12.88 33.18
C LEU A 184 16.14 11.44 33.67
N GLU A 185 17.12 10.59 33.36
CA GLU A 185 17.21 9.24 33.92
C GLU A 185 17.59 9.33 35.40
N GLU A 186 16.72 8.82 36.28
CA GLU A 186 16.88 8.90 37.74
C GLU A 186 16.22 7.68 38.39
N ALA A 187 16.98 6.62 38.68
CA ALA A 187 16.43 5.49 39.43
C ALA A 187 16.13 5.91 40.89
N PRO A 188 14.96 5.56 41.47
CA PRO A 188 13.93 4.64 40.96
C PRO A 188 12.77 5.30 40.17
N PHE A 189 12.85 6.60 39.88
CA PHE A 189 11.75 7.39 39.33
C PHE A 189 11.62 7.34 37.81
N VAL A 190 12.74 7.33 37.09
CA VAL A 190 12.80 7.33 35.62
C VAL A 190 13.89 6.36 35.19
N ILE A 191 13.49 5.24 34.58
CA ILE A 191 14.37 4.16 34.14
C ILE A 191 14.36 4.14 32.60
N VAL A 192 15.54 4.16 31.97
CA VAL A 192 15.69 4.07 30.52
C VAL A 192 16.26 2.70 30.17
N GLU A 193 15.56 1.96 29.31
CA GLU A 193 16.02 0.66 28.80
C GLU A 193 16.45 0.81 27.34
N ASN A 194 17.55 0.13 26.97
CA ASN A 194 18.14 0.12 25.63
C ASN A 194 17.77 -1.12 24.83
#